data_AF-A8MZS2-F1
#
_entry.id   AF-A8MZS2-F1
#
_cell.length_a   1.000
_cell.length_b   1.000
_cell.length_c   1.000
_cell.angle_alpha   90.00
_cell.angle_beta   90.00
_cell.angle_gamma   90.00
#
_symmetry.space_group_name_H-M   'P 1'
#
loop_
_entity.id
_entity.type
_entity.pdbx_description
1 polymer ?
#
loop_
_entity_poly.entity_id
_entity_poly.type
_entity_poly.pdbx_seq_one_letter_code
_entity_poly.pdbx_strand_id
1 'polypeptide(L)'
;MRKKLTPFQKLVNDVRTTGDPRKMMDLHAQITPQNCSPPVLEALLVHTGVPITKFDCSITEAVPYQRASFILLALEKVAMSCPRSPTLMSATTTALFNHIEDLIITMLSLVQVSYNSFAGTGLGTRVFEANLQTVCNLVDWMIERDTRLAEALYTSASAGRMLLTMWSTPRPDRPDEFFIDFLHPDVVKVMRLYLSNDEGRSTIYDLLFSCSQDLHGFSQALACRMEMMGDYCSAAESWPPTETTQHWKHMTLITSTVSQNATIRRSLRQFDYLRVASSSLSVAFGESGSPLLLPLTASLMAVAEDAWGYPSHSMSRVLQPELVTSLLCCFLSITNRHDKFMFPARSIIADLRRYSFYPRAMEAFERGLDDLPVPMRKLFGNSKCPLGIECRGILAAQTFHLRSGIEDHPVEKPVLCDNSNHLSTRVSRKRGPIKSCSRCRTVVYCSVACHKEDWGRRHQNECNEMRNEYIVFDNSDLDDVDQGNFELPAETYEKNRSRSQCSALERRVDEMVNSCKGEDSRMTLVEIGIANGMNTVVSLVVQLEKIENGVGPGVGQCWRPVQSVSRIIHTKNGLYPPSD
;
A
#
# COMPACT_ATOMS: atom_id res chain seq x y z
N MET A 1 0.48 47.18 -45.67
CA MET A 1 -0.77 47.23 -44.88
C MET A 1 -0.64 46.31 -43.68
N ARG A 2 -0.72 46.80 -42.44
CA ARG A 2 -0.72 45.92 -41.25
C ARG A 2 -2.09 45.24 -41.15
N LYS A 3 -2.17 43.91 -41.27
CA LYS A 3 -3.42 43.16 -40.99
C LYS A 3 -3.84 43.47 -39.55
N LYS A 4 -5.08 43.93 -39.36
CA LYS A 4 -5.64 44.13 -38.02
C LYS A 4 -5.79 42.75 -37.37
N LEU A 5 -5.17 42.55 -36.20
CA LEU A 5 -5.34 41.33 -35.40
C LEU A 5 -6.80 41.19 -34.96
N THR A 6 -7.32 39.97 -35.00
CA THR A 6 -8.63 39.64 -34.42
C THR A 6 -8.60 39.82 -32.90
N PRO A 7 -9.76 39.99 -32.23
CA PRO A 7 -9.80 40.07 -30.76
C PRO A 7 -9.12 38.88 -30.08
N PHE A 8 -9.32 37.67 -30.59
CA PHE A 8 -8.67 36.45 -30.09
C PHE A 8 -7.13 36.50 -30.27
N GLN A 9 -6.65 36.94 -31.43
CA GLN A 9 -5.20 37.08 -31.66
C GLN A 9 -4.56 38.13 -30.75
N LYS A 10 -5.27 39.23 -30.45
CA LYS A 10 -4.82 40.21 -29.45
C LYS A 10 -4.74 39.57 -28.07
N LEU A 11 -5.75 38.80 -27.68
CA LEU A 11 -5.75 38.09 -26.39
C LEU A 11 -4.59 37.10 -26.27
N VAL A 12 -4.31 36.31 -27.31
CA VAL A 12 -3.16 35.39 -27.35
C VAL A 12 -1.83 36.15 -27.21
N ASN A 13 -1.68 37.28 -27.90
CA ASN A 13 -0.48 38.10 -27.80
C ASN A 13 -0.33 38.76 -26.42
N ASP A 14 -1.44 39.18 -25.83
CA ASP A 14 -1.45 39.75 -24.48
C ASP A 14 -1.10 38.70 -23.43
N VAL A 15 -1.64 37.48 -23.52
CA VAL A 15 -1.26 36.38 -22.63
C VAL A 15 0.22 36.09 -22.77
N ARG A 16 0.72 35.93 -24.01
CA ARG A 16 2.14 35.68 -24.30
C ARG A 16 3.08 36.70 -23.65
N THR A 17 2.71 37.98 -23.67
CA THR A 17 3.59 39.07 -23.22
C THR A 17 3.45 39.38 -21.73
N THR A 18 2.25 39.28 -21.16
CA THR A 18 1.98 39.77 -19.80
C THR A 18 1.96 38.68 -18.73
N GLY A 19 1.58 37.44 -19.09
CA GLY A 19 1.35 36.41 -18.08
C GLY A 19 0.24 36.75 -17.09
N ASP A 20 -0.70 37.64 -17.45
CA ASP A 20 -1.82 38.06 -16.60
C ASP A 20 -2.82 36.89 -16.42
N PRO A 21 -3.05 36.39 -15.19
CA PRO A 21 -3.98 35.30 -14.93
C PRO A 21 -5.39 35.56 -15.46
N ARG A 22 -5.88 36.81 -15.42
CA ARG A 22 -7.24 37.13 -15.90
C ARG A 22 -7.35 36.91 -17.41
N LYS A 23 -6.34 37.35 -18.16
CA LYS A 23 -6.27 37.14 -19.61
C LYS A 23 -6.09 35.67 -19.96
N MET A 24 -5.38 34.89 -19.14
CA MET A 24 -5.28 33.43 -19.31
C MET A 24 -6.62 32.75 -19.11
N MET A 25 -7.40 33.15 -18.09
CA MET A 25 -8.75 32.65 -17.88
C MET A 25 -9.69 33.02 -19.04
N ASP A 26 -9.62 34.26 -19.53
CA ASP A 26 -10.37 34.69 -20.71
C ASP A 26 -9.98 33.87 -21.96
N LEU A 27 -8.69 33.57 -22.11
CA LEU A 27 -8.18 32.73 -23.20
C LEU A 27 -8.71 31.30 -23.08
N HIS A 28 -8.63 30.69 -21.89
CA HIS A 28 -9.23 29.38 -21.60
C HIS A 28 -10.72 29.35 -21.97
N ALA A 29 -11.50 30.35 -21.57
CA ALA A 29 -12.92 30.43 -21.91
C ALA A 29 -13.16 30.47 -23.42
N GLN A 30 -12.30 31.16 -24.18
CA GLN A 30 -12.42 31.35 -25.63
C GLN A 30 -11.79 30.25 -26.49
N ILE A 31 -10.96 29.35 -25.94
CA ILE A 31 -10.41 28.22 -26.71
C ILE A 31 -11.56 27.32 -27.18
N THR A 32 -11.57 27.06 -28.48
CA THR A 32 -12.48 26.14 -29.17
C THR A 32 -11.66 25.27 -30.12
N PRO A 33 -12.20 24.13 -30.58
CA PRO A 33 -11.50 23.32 -31.56
C PRO A 33 -11.18 24.03 -32.88
N GLN A 34 -11.89 25.11 -33.22
CA GLN A 34 -11.70 25.87 -34.46
C GLN A 34 -10.59 26.93 -34.35
N ASN A 35 -10.30 27.45 -33.15
CA ASN A 35 -9.30 28.49 -32.95
C ASN A 35 -8.03 27.98 -32.22
N CYS A 36 -8.03 26.72 -31.79
CA CYS A 36 -6.83 26.06 -31.26
C CYS A 36 -5.74 26.02 -32.33
N SER A 37 -4.59 26.63 -32.04
CA SER A 37 -3.49 26.82 -32.98
C SER A 37 -2.14 26.91 -32.24
N PRO A 38 -1.00 26.63 -32.91
CA PRO A 38 0.32 26.70 -32.26
C PRO A 38 0.62 28.01 -31.51
N PRO A 39 0.21 29.21 -32.01
CA PRO A 39 0.44 30.45 -31.27
C PRO A 39 -0.25 30.53 -29.91
N VAL A 40 -1.40 29.87 -29.73
CA VAL A 40 -2.10 29.76 -28.44
C VAL A 40 -1.25 28.97 -27.47
N LEU A 41 -0.72 27.83 -27.92
CA LEU A 41 0.12 26.96 -27.12
C LEU A 41 1.43 27.64 -26.70
N GLU A 42 2.14 28.26 -27.64
CA GLU A 42 3.34 29.06 -27.35
C GLU A 42 3.07 30.19 -26.34
N ALA A 43 1.90 30.83 -26.43
CA ALA A 43 1.52 31.90 -25.50
C ALA A 43 1.31 31.40 -24.07
N LEU A 44 0.92 30.13 -23.89
CA LEU A 44 0.74 29.50 -22.59
C LEU A 44 2.08 28.96 -22.05
N LEU A 45 2.85 28.26 -22.89
CA LEU A 45 4.09 27.58 -22.50
C LEU A 45 5.22 28.54 -22.13
N VAL A 46 5.24 29.78 -22.65
CA VAL A 46 6.25 30.77 -22.23
C VAL A 46 6.18 31.13 -20.74
N HIS A 47 5.08 30.80 -20.07
CA HIS A 47 4.86 31.07 -18.65
C HIS A 47 4.97 29.85 -17.73
N THR A 48 5.35 28.68 -18.27
CA THR A 48 5.63 27.49 -17.45
C THR A 48 7.04 27.55 -16.87
N GLY A 49 7.34 26.70 -15.89
CA GLY A 49 8.68 26.56 -15.30
C GLY A 49 9.01 27.64 -14.26
N VAL A 50 8.11 28.59 -14.01
CA VAL A 50 8.23 29.55 -12.91
C VAL A 50 7.84 28.83 -11.61
N PRO A 51 8.78 28.56 -10.68
CA PRO A 51 8.46 27.87 -9.44
C PRO A 51 7.49 28.72 -8.61
N ILE A 52 6.42 28.10 -8.13
CA ILE A 52 5.51 28.75 -7.19
C ILE A 52 6.16 28.60 -5.82
N THR A 53 7.04 29.54 -5.47
CA THR A 53 7.58 29.61 -4.11
C THR A 53 6.46 30.02 -3.15
N LYS A 54 6.50 29.47 -1.92
CA LYS A 54 5.48 29.60 -0.86
C LYS A 54 4.83 30.98 -0.81
N PHE A 55 3.57 30.99 -0.38
CA PHE A 55 2.78 32.20 -0.42
C PHE A 55 1.83 32.23 0.78
N ASP A 56 1.92 33.34 1.52
CA ASP A 56 1.02 33.71 2.60
C ASP A 56 -0.34 34.10 2.05
N CYS A 57 -1.44 33.44 2.47
CA CYS A 57 -2.82 33.50 1.94
C CYS A 57 -3.47 34.90 1.71
N SER A 58 -2.74 36.01 1.80
CA SER A 58 -3.10 37.32 1.30
C SER A 58 -3.44 37.31 -0.21
N ILE A 59 -4.58 37.93 -0.56
CA ILE A 59 -5.14 37.93 -1.92
C ILE A 59 -4.18 38.52 -2.97
N THR A 60 -3.26 39.39 -2.58
CA THR A 60 -2.33 40.08 -3.50
C THR A 60 -1.18 39.23 -3.99
N GLU A 61 -0.77 38.23 -3.23
CA GLU A 61 0.29 37.33 -3.66
C GLU A 61 -0.25 36.28 -4.66
N ALA A 62 -1.59 36.18 -4.88
CA ALA A 62 -2.35 35.12 -5.62
C ALA A 62 -1.88 34.82 -7.05
N VAL A 63 -1.09 35.72 -7.62
CA VAL A 63 -0.81 35.80 -9.04
C VAL A 63 -0.08 34.56 -9.58
N PRO A 64 1.03 34.06 -8.99
CA PRO A 64 1.75 32.91 -9.54
C PRO A 64 0.91 31.62 -9.49
N TYR A 65 0.15 31.44 -8.42
CA TYR A 65 -0.78 30.32 -8.26
C TYR A 65 -1.90 30.35 -9.31
N GLN A 66 -2.60 31.48 -9.44
CA GLN A 66 -3.66 31.66 -10.43
C GLN A 66 -3.13 31.49 -11.86
N ARG A 67 -1.93 32.03 -12.13
CA ARG A 67 -1.26 31.86 -13.41
C ARG A 67 -1.06 30.37 -13.73
N ALA A 68 -0.45 29.61 -12.82
CA ALA A 68 -0.21 28.19 -13.03
C ALA A 68 -1.52 27.40 -13.24
N SER A 69 -2.53 27.61 -12.40
CA SER A 69 -3.84 26.97 -12.54
C SER A 69 -4.49 27.27 -13.89
N PHE A 70 -4.54 28.54 -14.31
CA PHE A 70 -5.16 28.91 -15.59
C PHE A 70 -4.35 28.50 -16.82
N ILE A 71 -3.01 28.43 -16.73
CA ILE A 71 -2.18 27.84 -17.80
C ILE A 71 -2.56 26.38 -17.99
N LEU A 72 -2.61 25.58 -16.91
CA LEU A 72 -2.90 24.16 -17.03
C LEU A 72 -4.33 23.90 -17.52
N LEU A 73 -5.31 24.68 -17.05
CA LEU A 73 -6.70 24.61 -17.55
C LEU A 73 -6.78 24.93 -19.06
N ALA A 74 -6.07 25.97 -19.50
CA ALA A 74 -6.01 26.31 -20.92
C ALA A 74 -5.31 25.22 -21.75
N LEU A 75 -4.22 24.63 -21.23
CA LEU A 75 -3.48 23.54 -21.88
C LEU A 75 -4.31 22.26 -21.98
N GLU A 76 -5.04 21.90 -20.93
CA GLU A 76 -5.99 20.78 -20.94
C GLU A 76 -7.03 20.97 -22.05
N LYS A 77 -7.59 22.19 -22.18
CA LYS A 77 -8.58 22.49 -23.22
C LYS A 77 -7.98 22.49 -24.63
N VAL A 78 -6.73 22.92 -24.78
CA VAL A 78 -5.96 22.77 -26.02
C VAL A 78 -5.80 21.29 -26.35
N ALA A 79 -5.31 20.48 -25.42
CA ALA A 79 -5.11 19.04 -25.56
C ALA A 79 -6.39 18.31 -26.00
N MET A 80 -7.53 18.62 -25.38
CA MET A 80 -8.84 18.05 -25.73
C MET A 80 -9.35 18.51 -27.11
N SER A 81 -8.86 19.64 -27.63
CA SER A 81 -9.24 20.18 -28.93
C SER A 81 -8.40 19.65 -30.10
N CYS A 82 -7.18 19.16 -29.83
CA CYS A 82 -6.20 18.76 -30.84
C CYS A 82 -6.53 17.52 -31.71
N PRO A 83 -7.30 16.50 -31.26
CA PRO A 83 -7.56 15.29 -32.06
C PRO A 83 -8.21 15.51 -33.43
N ARG A 84 -8.73 16.71 -33.73
CA ARG A 84 -9.37 17.03 -35.02
C ARG A 84 -8.40 17.22 -36.18
N SER A 85 -7.11 17.48 -35.92
CA SER A 85 -6.11 17.73 -36.96
C SER A 85 -4.79 17.06 -36.61
N PRO A 86 -4.31 16.09 -37.43
CA PRO A 86 -3.01 15.45 -37.21
C PRO A 86 -1.85 16.45 -37.14
N THR A 87 -1.90 17.52 -37.94
CA THR A 87 -0.89 18.58 -37.94
C THR A 87 -0.91 19.36 -36.63
N LEU A 88 -2.09 19.72 -36.12
CA LEU A 88 -2.21 20.41 -34.83
C LEU A 88 -1.79 19.51 -33.68
N MET A 89 -2.15 18.22 -33.72
CA MET A 89 -1.70 17.23 -32.75
C MET A 89 -0.17 17.15 -32.71
N SER A 90 0.48 16.96 -33.87
CA SER A 90 1.94 16.89 -33.97
C SER A 90 2.65 18.17 -33.49
N ALA A 91 2.10 19.35 -33.85
CA ALA A 91 2.62 20.62 -33.35
C ALA A 91 2.44 20.75 -31.83
N THR A 92 1.30 20.29 -31.29
CA THR A 92 1.02 20.33 -29.86
C THR A 92 1.94 19.41 -29.08
N THR A 93 2.10 18.16 -29.52
CA THR A 93 2.96 17.19 -28.82
C THR A 93 4.43 17.62 -28.86
N THR A 94 4.89 18.16 -29.99
CA THR A 94 6.25 18.70 -30.11
C THR A 94 6.49 19.88 -29.19
N ALA A 95 5.55 20.82 -29.10
CA ALA A 95 5.69 21.97 -28.21
C ALA A 95 5.62 21.58 -26.73
N LEU A 96 4.71 20.67 -26.33
CA LEU A 96 4.66 20.14 -24.97
C LEU A 96 5.95 19.39 -24.61
N PHE A 97 6.50 18.59 -25.53
CA PHE A 97 7.73 17.85 -25.31
C PHE A 97 8.92 18.78 -25.06
N ASN A 98 9.03 19.87 -25.84
CA ASN A 98 10.09 20.87 -25.67
C ASN A 98 10.02 21.63 -24.32
N HIS A 99 8.86 21.61 -23.65
CA HIS A 99 8.62 22.29 -22.37
C HIS A 99 8.23 21.31 -21.25
N ILE A 100 8.50 20.02 -21.40
CA ILE A 100 7.95 18.99 -20.51
C ILE A 100 8.42 19.14 -19.06
N GLU A 101 9.69 19.46 -18.83
CA GLU A 101 10.23 19.68 -17.47
C GLU A 101 9.62 20.91 -16.81
N ASP A 102 9.50 22.03 -17.53
CA ASP A 102 8.86 23.25 -17.05
C ASP A 102 7.39 23.02 -16.69
N LEU A 103 6.70 22.21 -17.50
CA LEU A 103 5.32 21.78 -17.26
C LEU A 103 5.21 20.93 -16.00
N ILE A 104 6.07 19.91 -15.84
CA ILE A 104 6.10 19.05 -14.66
C ILE A 104 6.35 19.88 -13.39
N ILE A 105 7.31 20.80 -13.41
CA ILE A 105 7.61 21.70 -12.29
C ILE A 105 6.38 22.57 -11.95
N THR A 106 5.68 23.08 -12.96
CA THR A 106 4.47 23.89 -12.79
C THR A 106 3.35 23.06 -12.14
N MET A 107 3.11 21.83 -12.63
CA MET A 107 2.09 20.93 -12.08
C MET A 107 2.42 20.52 -10.64
N LEU A 108 3.66 20.12 -10.36
CA LEU A 108 4.13 19.78 -9.01
C LEU A 108 3.95 20.95 -8.05
N SER A 109 4.39 22.14 -8.44
CA SER A 109 4.27 23.35 -7.62
C SER A 109 2.80 23.68 -7.36
N LEU A 110 1.93 23.54 -8.36
CA LEU A 110 0.50 23.79 -8.21
C LEU A 110 -0.13 22.82 -7.20
N VAL A 111 0.13 21.52 -7.31
CA VAL A 111 -0.40 20.51 -6.37
C VAL A 111 0.08 20.80 -4.94
N GLN A 112 1.37 21.05 -4.75
CA GLN A 112 1.95 21.32 -3.43
C GLN A 112 1.40 22.60 -2.80
N VAL A 113 1.29 23.69 -3.56
CA VAL A 113 0.75 24.95 -3.05
C VAL A 113 -0.76 24.83 -2.79
N SER A 114 -1.50 24.16 -3.67
CA SER A 114 -2.93 23.90 -3.45
C SER A 114 -3.18 23.14 -2.15
N TYR A 115 -2.33 22.18 -1.80
CA TYR A 115 -2.45 21.46 -0.54
C TYR A 115 -2.09 22.34 0.67
N ASN A 116 -0.90 22.94 0.64
CA ASN A 116 -0.36 23.67 1.79
C ASN A 116 -1.14 24.95 2.11
N SER A 117 -1.59 25.70 1.09
CA SER A 117 -2.24 26.99 1.29
C SER A 117 -3.69 26.88 1.71
N PHE A 118 -4.34 25.75 1.46
CA PHE A 118 -5.78 25.60 1.71
C PHE A 118 -6.16 24.51 2.73
N ALA A 119 -5.17 23.87 3.35
CA ALA A 119 -5.36 22.99 4.51
C ALA A 119 -6.29 23.63 5.55
N GLY A 120 -7.36 22.91 5.94
CA GLY A 120 -8.35 23.38 6.91
C GLY A 120 -9.45 24.31 6.38
N THR A 121 -9.48 24.63 5.09
CA THR A 121 -10.56 25.44 4.49
C THR A 121 -11.44 24.60 3.57
N GLY A 122 -12.78 24.63 3.74
CA GLY A 122 -13.69 23.87 2.87
C GLY A 122 -13.69 24.33 1.40
N LEU A 123 -13.35 25.59 1.13
CA LEU A 123 -13.11 26.09 -0.24
C LEU A 123 -11.85 25.48 -0.85
N GLY A 124 -10.86 25.19 0.00
CA GLY A 124 -9.58 24.59 -0.34
C GLY A 124 -9.69 23.26 -1.04
N THR A 125 -10.51 22.37 -0.48
CA THR A 125 -10.70 21.03 -1.00
C THR A 125 -11.17 21.05 -2.46
N ARG A 126 -12.19 21.87 -2.80
CA ARG A 126 -12.71 21.94 -4.18
C ARG A 126 -11.70 22.51 -5.17
N VAL A 127 -10.93 23.50 -4.73
CA VAL A 127 -9.89 24.12 -5.57
C VAL A 127 -8.74 23.14 -5.80
N PHE A 128 -8.33 22.42 -4.75
CA PHE A 128 -7.34 21.35 -4.84
C PHE A 128 -7.81 20.23 -5.78
N GLU A 129 -9.04 19.75 -5.63
CA GLU A 129 -9.65 18.73 -6.51
C GLU A 129 -9.67 19.17 -7.97
N ALA A 130 -10.07 20.41 -8.25
CA ALA A 130 -10.09 20.95 -9.60
C ALA A 130 -8.69 21.01 -10.24
N ASN A 131 -7.67 21.43 -9.47
CA ASN A 131 -6.30 21.45 -9.97
C ASN A 131 -5.73 20.05 -10.17
N LEU A 132 -5.99 19.14 -9.22
CA LEU A 132 -5.62 17.73 -9.34
C LEU A 132 -6.23 17.13 -10.61
N GLN A 133 -7.48 17.51 -10.91
CA GLN A 133 -8.20 17.06 -12.10
C GLN A 133 -7.54 17.47 -13.39
N THR A 134 -7.21 18.75 -13.50
CA THR A 134 -6.52 19.28 -14.66
C THR A 134 -5.15 18.64 -14.84
N VAL A 135 -4.39 18.45 -13.76
CA VAL A 135 -3.06 17.79 -13.81
C VAL A 135 -3.19 16.34 -14.29
N CYS A 136 -4.06 15.55 -13.67
CA CYS A 136 -4.26 14.15 -14.06
C CYS A 136 -4.74 14.00 -15.51
N ASN A 137 -5.70 14.82 -15.96
CA ASN A 137 -6.17 14.79 -17.35
C ASN A 137 -5.06 15.11 -18.34
N LEU A 138 -4.23 16.11 -18.02
CA LEU A 138 -3.14 16.51 -18.90
C LEU A 138 -2.08 15.41 -18.97
N VAL A 139 -1.70 14.80 -17.83
CA VAL A 139 -0.74 13.69 -17.79
C VAL A 139 -1.27 12.46 -18.52
N ASP A 140 -2.53 12.07 -18.27
CA ASP A 140 -3.19 10.96 -18.94
C ASP A 140 -3.23 11.18 -20.46
N TRP A 141 -3.62 12.39 -20.90
CA TRP A 141 -3.60 12.75 -22.32
C TRP A 141 -2.19 12.68 -22.90
N MET A 142 -1.16 13.18 -22.21
CA MET A 142 0.22 13.13 -22.70
C MET A 142 0.71 11.69 -22.88
N ILE A 143 0.44 10.80 -21.91
CA ILE A 143 0.82 9.39 -21.96
C ILE A 143 0.09 8.65 -23.09
N GLU A 144 -1.23 8.86 -23.23
CA GLU A 144 -2.04 8.11 -24.21
C GLU A 144 -1.85 8.57 -25.67
N ARG A 145 -1.30 9.78 -25.91
CA ARG A 145 -1.31 10.40 -27.25
C ARG A 145 0.01 10.41 -27.98
N ASP A 146 1.15 10.47 -27.29
CA ASP A 146 2.48 10.52 -27.92
C ASP A 146 3.50 9.75 -27.08
N THR A 147 4.17 8.77 -27.70
CA THR A 147 5.13 7.92 -26.98
C THR A 147 6.33 8.70 -26.45
N ARG A 148 6.75 9.79 -27.11
CA ARG A 148 7.87 10.62 -26.64
C ARG A 148 7.50 11.37 -25.37
N LEU A 149 6.26 11.87 -25.29
CA LEU A 149 5.75 12.50 -24.07
C LEU A 149 5.64 11.48 -22.94
N ALA A 150 5.12 10.28 -23.24
CA ALA A 150 5.04 9.18 -22.27
C ALA A 150 6.43 8.81 -21.72
N GLU A 151 7.41 8.56 -22.60
CA GLU A 151 8.79 8.23 -22.23
C GLU A 151 9.45 9.33 -21.37
N ALA A 152 9.27 10.60 -21.74
CA ALA A 152 9.78 11.72 -20.96
C ALA A 152 9.13 11.83 -19.57
N LEU A 153 7.83 11.55 -19.46
CA LEU A 153 7.14 11.49 -18.16
C LEU A 153 7.62 10.31 -17.32
N TYR A 154 7.70 9.11 -17.90
CA TYR A 154 8.10 7.88 -17.20
C TYR A 154 9.54 7.93 -16.68
N THR A 155 10.44 8.63 -17.37
CA THR A 155 11.85 8.76 -16.99
C THR A 155 12.14 9.98 -16.11
N SER A 156 11.19 10.93 -15.98
CA SER A 156 11.40 12.14 -15.17
C SER A 156 11.14 11.88 -13.68
N ALA A 157 12.18 12.02 -12.87
CA ALA A 157 12.07 11.92 -11.40
C ALA A 157 11.12 12.99 -10.82
N SER A 158 11.04 14.16 -11.45
CA SER A 158 10.11 15.24 -11.06
C SER A 158 8.66 14.83 -11.28
N ALA A 159 8.37 14.14 -12.40
CA ALA A 159 7.03 13.65 -12.71
C ALA A 159 6.63 12.51 -11.78
N GLY A 160 7.56 11.58 -11.48
CA GLY A 160 7.35 10.55 -10.47
C GLY A 160 7.07 11.14 -9.07
N ARG A 161 7.81 12.19 -8.67
CA ARG A 161 7.59 12.87 -7.38
C ARG A 161 6.25 13.60 -7.33
N MET A 162 5.84 14.22 -8.42
CA MET A 162 4.50 14.81 -8.57
C MET A 162 3.42 13.74 -8.38
N LEU A 163 3.56 12.60 -9.05
CA LEU A 163 2.61 11.50 -8.92
C LEU A 163 2.55 10.92 -7.51
N LEU A 164 3.69 10.70 -6.85
CA LEU A 164 3.72 10.24 -5.46
C LEU A 164 3.12 11.25 -4.48
N THR A 165 3.33 12.54 -4.75
CA THR A 165 2.69 13.63 -3.98
C THR A 165 1.17 13.55 -4.15
N MET A 166 0.65 13.52 -5.38
CA MET A 166 -0.78 13.38 -5.64
C MET A 166 -1.38 12.11 -5.03
N TRP A 167 -0.65 11.00 -5.07
CA TRP A 167 -1.06 9.72 -4.52
C TRP A 167 -1.20 9.76 -3.00
N SER A 168 -0.19 10.32 -2.32
CA SER A 168 0.01 10.24 -0.87
C SER A 168 -0.42 11.49 -0.09
N THR A 169 -1.00 12.47 -0.77
CA THR A 169 -1.53 13.68 -0.12
C THR A 169 -2.95 13.41 0.35
N PRO A 170 -3.24 13.49 1.66
CA PRO A 170 -4.59 13.32 2.18
C PRO A 170 -5.45 14.55 1.85
N ARG A 171 -6.75 14.48 2.15
CA ARG A 171 -7.67 15.59 1.90
C ARG A 171 -7.39 16.73 2.89
N PRO A 172 -7.35 18.00 2.42
CA PRO A 172 -7.14 19.17 3.29
C PRO A 172 -8.17 19.33 4.41
N ASP A 173 -9.39 18.84 4.20
CA ASP A 173 -10.52 18.88 5.16
C ASP A 173 -10.65 17.62 6.02
N ARG A 174 -10.02 16.51 5.60
CA ARG A 174 -10.11 15.19 6.22
C ARG A 174 -8.76 14.47 6.09
N PRO A 175 -7.82 14.70 7.03
CA PRO A 175 -6.43 14.23 6.89
C PRO A 175 -6.29 12.70 6.96
N ASP A 176 -7.33 12.01 7.41
CA ASP A 176 -7.50 10.56 7.42
C ASP A 176 -8.01 9.99 6.07
N GLU A 177 -8.55 10.84 5.21
CA GLU A 177 -9.07 10.47 3.91
C GLU A 177 -8.10 10.87 2.78
N PHE A 178 -8.08 10.07 1.72
CA PHE A 178 -7.41 10.41 0.47
C PHE A 178 -8.46 10.74 -0.60
N PHE A 179 -8.08 11.48 -1.64
CA PHE A 179 -9.00 11.75 -2.73
C PHE A 179 -9.38 10.45 -3.44
N ILE A 180 -10.64 10.01 -3.34
CA ILE A 180 -11.16 8.92 -4.17
C ILE A 180 -11.86 9.52 -5.38
N ASP A 181 -11.33 9.20 -6.54
CA ASP A 181 -11.65 9.92 -7.74
C ASP A 181 -12.67 9.16 -8.60
N PHE A 182 -13.79 8.74 -8.02
CA PHE A 182 -14.79 7.92 -8.74
C PHE A 182 -15.46 8.67 -9.89
N LEU A 183 -15.68 9.97 -9.73
CA LEU A 183 -16.39 10.78 -10.71
C LEU A 183 -15.45 11.52 -11.66
N HIS A 184 -14.20 11.74 -11.26
CA HIS A 184 -13.18 12.66 -11.81
C HIS A 184 -12.12 12.88 -10.69
N PRO A 185 -10.78 13.02 -10.85
CA PRO A 185 -9.75 12.53 -11.80
C PRO A 185 -9.00 11.29 -11.35
N ASP A 186 -8.71 10.35 -12.23
CA ASP A 186 -8.17 9.08 -11.79
C ASP A 186 -6.63 9.13 -11.51
N VAL A 187 -6.20 9.70 -10.36
CA VAL A 187 -4.82 9.58 -9.83
C VAL A 187 -4.41 8.11 -9.83
N VAL A 188 -5.38 7.22 -9.57
CA VAL A 188 -5.22 5.78 -9.64
C VAL A 188 -4.97 5.29 -11.08
N LYS A 189 -5.68 5.80 -12.10
CA LYS A 189 -5.33 5.54 -13.51
C LYS A 189 -3.92 6.00 -13.86
N VAL A 190 -3.51 7.19 -13.45
CA VAL A 190 -2.17 7.72 -13.76
C VAL A 190 -1.10 6.89 -13.05
N MET A 191 -1.30 6.54 -11.78
CA MET A 191 -0.41 5.64 -11.04
C MET A 191 -0.29 4.27 -11.72
N ARG A 192 -1.43 3.70 -12.16
CA ARG A 192 -1.45 2.46 -12.93
C ARG A 192 -0.67 2.58 -14.24
N LEU A 193 -0.82 3.69 -14.97
CA LEU A 193 -0.09 3.93 -16.22
C LEU A 193 1.42 3.93 -16.00
N TYR A 194 1.91 4.54 -14.91
CA TYR A 194 3.33 4.48 -14.54
C TYR A 194 3.77 3.05 -14.19
N LEU A 195 3.01 2.37 -13.34
CA LEU A 195 3.39 1.02 -12.89
C LEU A 195 3.29 -0.07 -13.97
N SER A 196 2.50 0.18 -15.02
CA SER A 196 2.37 -0.71 -16.18
C SER A 196 3.48 -0.53 -17.22
N ASN A 197 4.26 0.54 -17.15
CA ASN A 197 5.45 0.76 -17.98
C ASN A 197 6.71 0.47 -17.16
N ASP A 198 7.73 -0.13 -17.76
CA ASP A 198 8.93 -0.58 -17.02
C ASP A 198 9.78 0.60 -16.54
N GLU A 199 9.97 1.64 -17.36
CA GLU A 199 10.69 2.85 -16.97
C GLU A 199 9.94 3.62 -15.87
N GLY A 200 8.63 3.82 -16.04
CA GLY A 200 7.77 4.48 -15.07
C GLY A 200 7.74 3.75 -13.74
N ARG A 201 7.65 2.41 -13.76
CA ARG A 201 7.74 1.57 -12.57
C ARG A 201 9.10 1.70 -11.89
N SER A 202 10.20 1.71 -12.65
CA SER A 202 11.55 1.92 -12.10
C SER A 202 11.65 3.27 -11.40
N THR A 203 11.21 4.35 -12.04
CA THR A 203 11.22 5.71 -11.48
C THR A 203 10.42 5.78 -10.16
N ILE A 204 9.24 5.17 -10.11
CA ILE A 204 8.42 5.12 -8.88
C ILE A 204 9.13 4.32 -7.78
N TYR A 205 9.73 3.17 -8.10
CA TYR A 205 10.46 2.37 -7.13
C TYR A 205 11.69 3.09 -6.59
N ASP A 206 12.48 3.73 -7.45
CA ASP A 206 13.65 4.51 -7.03
C ASP A 206 13.27 5.62 -6.06
N LEU A 207 12.17 6.34 -6.34
CA LEU A 207 11.65 7.36 -5.44
C LEU A 207 11.16 6.77 -4.11
N LEU A 208 10.33 5.72 -4.14
CA LEU A 208 9.85 5.05 -2.92
C LEU A 208 10.99 4.53 -2.04
N PHE A 209 12.07 4.02 -2.64
CA PHE A 209 13.21 3.49 -1.89
C PHE A 209 14.24 4.54 -1.50
N SER A 210 14.18 5.74 -2.09
CA SER A 210 15.02 6.87 -1.69
C SER A 210 14.61 7.49 -0.35
N CYS A 211 13.36 7.31 0.07
CA CYS A 211 12.79 7.93 1.26
C CYS A 211 11.78 7.00 1.94
N SER A 212 12.05 6.62 3.20
CA SER A 212 11.12 5.76 3.97
C SER A 212 9.75 6.41 4.19
N GLN A 213 9.68 7.74 4.26
CA GLN A 213 8.42 8.48 4.37
C GLN A 213 7.58 8.36 3.10
N ASP A 214 8.20 8.37 1.92
CA ASP A 214 7.49 8.20 0.64
C ASP A 214 6.93 6.78 0.53
N LEU A 215 7.70 5.76 0.93
CA LEU A 215 7.23 4.38 0.99
C LEU A 215 6.05 4.19 1.96
N HIS A 216 6.17 4.76 3.15
CA HIS A 216 5.13 4.70 4.18
C HIS A 216 3.85 5.41 3.69
N GLY A 217 3.97 6.65 3.21
CA GLY A 217 2.85 7.43 2.67
C GLY A 217 2.17 6.76 1.47
N PHE A 218 2.95 6.16 0.57
CA PHE A 218 2.40 5.39 -0.55
C PHE A 218 1.56 4.20 -0.09
N SER A 219 2.08 3.45 0.90
CA SER A 219 1.44 2.24 1.41
C SER A 219 0.18 2.55 2.22
N GLN A 220 0.24 3.61 3.04
CA GLN A 220 -0.91 4.16 3.76
C GLN A 220 -2.00 4.58 2.77
N ALA A 221 -1.65 5.37 1.76
CA ALA A 221 -2.59 5.84 0.74
C ALA A 221 -3.21 4.67 -0.03
N LEU A 222 -2.46 3.61 -0.34
CA LEU A 222 -3.01 2.43 -1.00
C LEU A 222 -4.04 1.70 -0.12
N ALA A 223 -3.76 1.55 1.18
CA ALA A 223 -4.69 0.93 2.14
C ALA A 223 -5.94 1.79 2.34
N CYS A 224 -5.78 3.08 2.65
CA CYS A 224 -6.91 3.98 2.86
C CYS A 224 -7.78 4.13 1.61
N ARG A 225 -7.19 4.27 0.41
CA ARG A 225 -7.98 4.29 -0.84
C ARG A 225 -8.80 3.01 -1.00
N MET A 226 -8.25 1.86 -0.62
CA MET A 226 -8.98 0.60 -0.66
C MET A 226 -10.14 0.57 0.34
N GLU A 227 -9.93 1.02 1.58
CA GLU A 227 -10.98 1.17 2.61
C GLU A 227 -12.12 2.05 2.12
N MET A 228 -11.77 3.25 1.68
CA MET A 228 -12.71 4.26 1.21
C MET A 228 -13.54 3.79 0.00
N MET A 229 -13.02 2.87 -0.82
CA MET A 229 -13.78 2.23 -1.89
C MET A 229 -14.89 1.32 -1.39
N GLY A 230 -14.66 0.61 -0.28
CA GLY A 230 -15.70 -0.16 0.39
C GLY A 230 -16.84 0.76 0.83
N ASP A 231 -16.48 1.80 1.58
CA ASP A 231 -17.43 2.77 2.14
C ASP A 231 -18.27 3.45 1.06
N TYR A 232 -17.64 3.92 -0.02
CA TYR A 232 -18.36 4.56 -1.11
C TYR A 232 -19.38 3.63 -1.78
N CYS A 233 -19.01 2.37 -2.02
CA CYS A 233 -19.94 1.39 -2.59
C CYS A 233 -21.11 1.09 -1.64
N SER A 234 -20.88 1.07 -0.32
CA SER A 234 -21.94 0.84 0.66
C SER A 234 -22.97 1.97 0.74
N ALA A 235 -22.55 3.20 0.44
CA ALA A 235 -23.42 4.38 0.47
C ALA A 235 -24.23 4.57 -0.84
N ALA A 236 -23.86 3.89 -1.93
CA ALA A 236 -24.48 4.06 -3.23
C ALA A 236 -25.85 3.35 -3.31
N GLU A 237 -26.89 4.06 -3.76
CA GLU A 237 -28.24 3.52 -3.94
C GLU A 237 -28.33 2.42 -5.03
N SER A 238 -27.38 2.40 -5.96
CA SER A 238 -27.31 1.41 -7.05
C SER A 238 -25.93 0.80 -7.13
N TRP A 239 -25.86 -0.53 -7.28
CA TRP A 239 -24.64 -1.25 -6.99
C TRP A 239 -24.26 -2.34 -8.02
N PRO A 240 -22.98 -2.45 -8.41
CA PRO A 240 -21.91 -1.44 -8.30
C PRO A 240 -22.11 -0.30 -9.31
N PRO A 241 -21.85 0.97 -8.95
CA PRO A 241 -21.78 2.05 -9.93
C PRO A 241 -20.74 1.69 -11.00
N THR A 242 -21.07 1.91 -12.27
CA THR A 242 -20.22 1.49 -13.41
C THR A 242 -18.81 2.09 -13.29
N GLU A 243 -18.74 3.30 -12.75
CA GLU A 243 -17.55 4.09 -12.48
C GLU A 243 -16.59 3.38 -11.49
N THR A 244 -17.12 2.75 -10.45
CA THR A 244 -16.31 2.07 -9.43
C THR A 244 -15.61 0.83 -9.97
N THR A 245 -16.19 0.17 -10.98
CA THR A 245 -15.63 -1.08 -11.55
C THR A 245 -14.27 -0.84 -12.18
N GLN A 246 -14.07 0.30 -12.84
CA GLN A 246 -12.79 0.64 -13.43
C GLN A 246 -11.75 0.96 -12.35
N HIS A 247 -12.16 1.68 -11.30
CA HIS A 247 -11.29 2.03 -10.19
C HIS A 247 -10.80 0.78 -9.44
N TRP A 248 -11.68 -0.20 -9.18
CA TRP A 248 -11.31 -1.51 -8.62
C TRP A 248 -10.25 -2.22 -9.46
N LYS A 249 -10.41 -2.25 -10.78
CA LYS A 249 -9.42 -2.85 -11.68
C LYS A 249 -8.07 -2.14 -11.59
N HIS A 250 -8.06 -0.81 -11.50
CA HIS A 250 -6.83 -0.04 -11.40
C HIS A 250 -6.13 -0.30 -10.06
N MET A 251 -6.86 -0.26 -8.94
CA MET A 251 -6.32 -0.56 -7.61
C MET A 251 -5.78 -1.99 -7.50
N THR A 252 -6.49 -2.98 -8.05
CA THR A 252 -6.02 -4.36 -8.09
C THR A 252 -4.75 -4.51 -8.91
N LEU A 253 -4.64 -3.86 -10.07
CA LEU A 253 -3.43 -3.93 -10.91
C LEU A 253 -2.24 -3.22 -10.25
N ILE A 254 -2.47 -2.09 -9.60
CA ILE A 254 -1.45 -1.40 -8.80
C ILE A 254 -0.95 -2.35 -7.71
N THR A 255 -1.87 -2.93 -6.94
CA THR A 255 -1.57 -3.88 -5.87
C THR A 255 -0.75 -5.07 -6.36
N SER A 256 -1.20 -5.73 -7.43
CA SER A 256 -0.50 -6.89 -7.99
C SER A 256 0.90 -6.52 -8.48
N THR A 257 1.08 -5.31 -9.00
CA THR A 257 2.38 -4.85 -9.48
C THR A 257 3.32 -4.52 -8.33
N VAL A 258 2.90 -3.66 -7.39
CA VAL A 258 3.77 -3.20 -6.29
C VAL A 258 4.05 -4.30 -5.28
N SER A 259 3.14 -5.25 -5.11
CA SER A 259 3.35 -6.42 -4.28
C SER A 259 4.40 -7.38 -4.83
N GLN A 260 4.89 -7.24 -6.06
CA GLN A 260 6.04 -8.05 -6.52
C GLN A 260 7.35 -7.67 -5.79
N ASN A 261 7.42 -6.48 -5.19
CA ASN A 261 8.59 -6.01 -4.45
C ASN A 261 8.50 -6.28 -2.93
N ALA A 262 9.45 -7.04 -2.37
CA ALA A 262 9.46 -7.42 -0.95
C ALA A 262 9.44 -6.27 0.06
N THR A 263 10.03 -5.12 -0.28
CA THR A 263 10.09 -3.95 0.59
C THR A 263 8.72 -3.28 0.68
N ILE A 264 8.04 -3.10 -0.44
CA ILE A 264 6.68 -2.55 -0.46
C ILE A 264 5.71 -3.45 0.30
N ARG A 265 5.85 -4.77 0.14
CA ARG A 265 5.03 -5.73 0.89
C ARG A 265 5.20 -5.65 2.40
N ARG A 266 6.43 -5.44 2.89
CA ARG A 266 6.68 -5.21 4.33
C ARG A 266 5.98 -3.94 4.81
N SER A 267 5.98 -2.89 4.00
CA SER A 267 5.26 -1.66 4.30
C SER A 267 3.75 -1.86 4.30
N LEU A 268 3.18 -2.52 3.29
CA LEU A 268 1.73 -2.83 3.22
C LEU A 268 1.24 -3.69 4.38
N ARG A 269 2.12 -4.53 4.95
CA ARG A 269 1.84 -5.30 6.16
C ARG A 269 1.56 -4.42 7.38
N GLN A 270 2.29 -3.31 7.52
CA GLN A 270 2.12 -2.38 8.65
C GLN A 270 0.73 -1.71 8.64
N PHE A 271 0.07 -1.67 7.49
CA PHE A 271 -1.27 -1.11 7.32
C PHE A 271 -2.37 -2.18 7.21
N ASP A 272 -2.04 -3.44 7.54
CA ASP A 272 -2.89 -4.63 7.37
C ASP A 272 -3.66 -4.66 6.03
N TYR A 273 -2.95 -4.34 4.95
CA TYR A 273 -3.55 -4.06 3.65
C TYR A 273 -4.46 -5.18 3.14
N LEU A 274 -4.08 -6.46 3.33
CA LEU A 274 -4.89 -7.59 2.87
C LEU A 274 -6.23 -7.69 3.60
N ARG A 275 -6.24 -7.44 4.91
CA ARG A 275 -7.47 -7.40 5.70
C ARG A 275 -8.33 -6.23 5.24
N VAL A 276 -7.75 -5.03 5.12
CA VAL A 276 -8.45 -3.83 4.63
C VAL A 276 -9.08 -4.11 3.27
N ALA A 277 -8.31 -4.62 2.30
CA ALA A 277 -8.81 -4.93 0.96
C ALA A 277 -9.93 -5.99 0.96
N SER A 278 -9.79 -7.03 1.78
CA SER A 278 -10.84 -8.04 1.95
C SER A 278 -12.12 -7.44 2.52
N SER A 279 -12.01 -6.66 3.59
CA SER A 279 -13.14 -5.98 4.24
C SER A 279 -13.81 -5.01 3.27
N SER A 280 -13.04 -4.20 2.53
CA SER A 280 -13.57 -3.30 1.51
C SER A 280 -14.31 -4.03 0.40
N LEU A 281 -13.79 -5.17 -0.07
CA LEU A 281 -14.48 -6.00 -1.05
C LEU A 281 -15.77 -6.58 -0.45
N SER A 282 -15.78 -6.96 0.83
CA SER A 282 -16.97 -7.49 1.49
C SER A 282 -18.05 -6.40 1.68
N VAL A 283 -17.65 -5.21 2.11
CA VAL A 283 -18.54 -4.06 2.29
C VAL A 283 -19.07 -3.57 0.95
N ALA A 284 -18.19 -3.43 -0.04
CA ALA A 284 -18.60 -3.08 -1.38
C ALA A 284 -19.52 -4.15 -1.94
N PHE A 285 -19.20 -5.43 -1.76
CA PHE A 285 -19.89 -6.52 -2.44
C PHE A 285 -21.09 -7.18 -1.73
N GLY A 286 -21.24 -6.94 -0.43
CA GLY A 286 -22.31 -7.45 0.43
C GLY A 286 -22.86 -8.81 -0.02
N GLU A 287 -24.17 -8.85 -0.23
CA GLU A 287 -24.88 -10.06 -0.63
C GLU A 287 -25.38 -10.06 -2.09
N SER A 288 -24.98 -9.11 -2.96
CA SER A 288 -25.60 -9.05 -4.31
C SER A 288 -25.27 -10.26 -5.20
N GLY A 289 -24.21 -10.99 -4.86
CA GLY A 289 -23.67 -12.04 -5.72
C GLY A 289 -23.08 -11.51 -7.03
N SER A 290 -22.67 -10.24 -7.10
CA SER A 290 -22.07 -9.66 -8.30
C SER A 290 -20.82 -10.43 -8.73
N PRO A 291 -20.74 -10.91 -9.99
CA PRO A 291 -19.62 -11.71 -10.46
C PRO A 291 -18.31 -10.92 -10.62
N LEU A 292 -18.35 -9.59 -10.50
CA LEU A 292 -17.15 -8.74 -10.47
C LEU A 292 -16.30 -8.97 -9.20
N LEU A 293 -16.89 -9.51 -8.13
CA LEU A 293 -16.15 -9.87 -6.91
C LEU A 293 -15.06 -10.91 -7.19
N LEU A 294 -15.31 -11.84 -8.11
CA LEU A 294 -14.41 -12.96 -8.36
C LEU A 294 -13.04 -12.56 -8.91
N PRO A 295 -12.92 -11.81 -10.03
CA PRO A 295 -11.60 -11.41 -10.51
C PRO A 295 -10.84 -10.54 -9.50
N LEU A 296 -11.53 -9.72 -8.71
CA LEU A 296 -10.92 -8.89 -7.67
C LEU A 296 -10.37 -9.75 -6.53
N THR A 297 -11.18 -10.70 -6.04
CA THR A 297 -10.78 -11.61 -4.96
C THR A 297 -9.67 -12.56 -5.41
N ALA A 298 -9.76 -13.12 -6.62
CA ALA A 298 -8.70 -13.97 -7.18
C ALA A 298 -7.37 -13.21 -7.25
N SER A 299 -7.40 -11.94 -7.63
CA SER A 299 -6.20 -11.11 -7.66
C SER A 299 -5.67 -10.81 -6.25
N LEU A 300 -6.55 -10.57 -5.27
CA LEU A 300 -6.15 -10.37 -3.88
C LEU A 300 -5.53 -11.64 -3.26
N MET A 301 -6.08 -12.81 -3.59
CA MET A 301 -5.54 -14.12 -3.18
C MET A 301 -4.18 -14.39 -3.82
N ALA A 302 -4.01 -14.08 -5.11
CA ALA A 302 -2.72 -14.17 -5.80
C ALA A 302 -1.66 -13.27 -5.15
N VAL A 303 -2.05 -12.03 -4.79
CA VAL A 303 -1.20 -11.15 -3.99
C VAL A 303 -0.85 -11.83 -2.66
N ALA A 304 -1.82 -12.33 -1.89
CA ALA A 304 -1.55 -12.99 -0.61
C ALA A 304 -0.58 -14.18 -0.72
N GLU A 305 -0.66 -14.96 -1.81
CA GLU A 305 0.22 -16.10 -2.08
C GLU A 305 1.65 -15.66 -2.42
N ASP A 306 1.82 -14.74 -3.36
CA ASP A 306 3.14 -14.33 -3.85
C ASP A 306 3.90 -13.45 -2.86
N ALA A 307 3.18 -12.67 -2.06
CA ALA A 307 3.77 -11.50 -1.45
C ALA A 307 4.41 -11.82 -0.05
N TRP A 308 3.93 -12.77 0.73
CA TRP A 308 4.13 -12.64 2.19
C TRP A 308 5.02 -13.68 2.85
N GLY A 309 5.64 -14.60 2.09
CA GLY A 309 6.47 -15.69 2.64
C GLY A 309 5.68 -16.76 3.41
N TYR A 310 4.49 -16.41 3.92
CA TYR A 310 3.54 -17.29 4.62
C TYR A 310 2.17 -17.21 3.94
N PRO A 311 1.98 -17.93 2.83
CA PRO A 311 0.72 -17.88 2.10
C PRO A 311 -0.48 -18.19 3.00
N SER A 312 -0.34 -19.07 3.99
CA SER A 312 -1.42 -19.40 4.94
C SER A 312 -1.84 -18.25 5.85
N HIS A 313 -0.89 -17.49 6.41
CA HIS A 313 -1.19 -16.34 7.27
C HIS A 313 -1.87 -15.23 6.45
N SER A 314 -1.30 -14.90 5.30
CA SER A 314 -1.86 -13.88 4.41
C SER A 314 -3.21 -14.28 3.86
N MET A 315 -3.38 -15.56 3.53
CA MET A 315 -4.68 -16.07 3.13
C MET A 315 -5.69 -15.97 4.26
N SER A 316 -5.30 -16.16 5.53
CA SER A 316 -6.22 -15.92 6.66
C SER A 316 -6.61 -14.44 6.85
N ARG A 317 -5.78 -13.50 6.37
CA ARG A 317 -6.14 -12.07 6.33
C ARG A 317 -7.12 -11.76 5.18
N VAL A 318 -6.99 -12.45 4.05
CA VAL A 318 -7.90 -12.33 2.90
C VAL A 318 -9.22 -13.06 3.10
N LEU A 319 -9.21 -14.27 3.67
CA LEU A 319 -10.39 -15.06 3.93
C LEU A 319 -11.04 -14.58 5.23
N GLN A 320 -11.60 -13.37 5.22
CA GLN A 320 -12.49 -12.93 6.29
C GLN A 320 -13.88 -13.57 6.13
N PRO A 321 -14.61 -13.85 7.23
CA PRO A 321 -15.97 -14.42 7.16
C PRO A 321 -16.89 -13.69 6.19
N GLU A 322 -16.87 -12.36 6.21
CA GLU A 322 -17.72 -11.49 5.40
C GLU A 322 -17.42 -11.67 3.90
N LEU A 323 -16.13 -11.75 3.53
CA LEU A 323 -15.74 -11.96 2.14
C LEU A 323 -16.15 -13.35 1.68
N VAL A 324 -16.00 -14.36 2.53
CA VAL A 324 -16.43 -15.73 2.23
C VAL A 324 -17.93 -15.78 1.99
N THR A 325 -18.74 -15.11 2.81
CA THR A 325 -20.19 -14.99 2.61
C THR A 325 -20.50 -14.38 1.23
N SER A 326 -19.86 -13.26 0.88
CA SER A 326 -20.03 -12.61 -0.43
C SER A 326 -19.62 -13.51 -1.60
N LEU A 327 -18.51 -14.26 -1.46
CA LEU A 327 -18.05 -15.23 -2.46
C LEU A 327 -19.03 -16.38 -2.65
N LEU A 328 -19.57 -16.94 -1.56
CA LEU A 328 -20.55 -18.02 -1.61
C LEU A 328 -21.84 -17.56 -2.28
N CYS A 329 -22.33 -16.37 -1.95
CA CYS A 329 -23.45 -15.74 -2.66
C CYS A 329 -23.14 -15.59 -4.17
N CYS A 330 -21.93 -15.16 -4.52
CA CYS A 330 -21.50 -15.03 -5.90
C CYS A 330 -21.48 -16.39 -6.64
N PHE A 331 -20.90 -17.43 -6.05
CA PHE A 331 -20.86 -18.77 -6.65
C PHE A 331 -22.24 -19.37 -6.88
N LEU A 332 -23.21 -19.07 -6.01
CA LEU A 332 -24.61 -19.52 -6.16
C LEU A 332 -25.37 -18.75 -7.24
N SER A 333 -25.02 -17.48 -7.46
CA SER A 333 -25.63 -16.62 -8.48
C SER A 333 -25.07 -16.85 -9.89
N ILE A 334 -23.88 -17.45 -10.01
CA ILE A 334 -23.27 -17.73 -11.31
C ILE A 334 -23.97 -18.90 -11.99
N THR A 335 -24.69 -18.57 -13.08
CA THR A 335 -25.23 -19.54 -14.04
C THR A 335 -24.20 -19.88 -15.14
N ASN A 336 -24.43 -20.97 -15.88
CA ASN A 336 -23.60 -21.40 -17.02
C ASN A 336 -23.48 -20.36 -18.16
N ARG A 337 -24.17 -19.21 -18.11
CA ARG A 337 -24.07 -18.15 -19.13
C ARG A 337 -22.94 -17.15 -18.84
N HIS A 338 -22.21 -17.31 -17.73
CA HIS A 338 -21.17 -16.38 -17.28
C HIS A 338 -19.74 -16.90 -17.51
N ASP A 339 -19.44 -17.36 -18.73
CA ASP A 339 -18.16 -18.01 -19.06
C ASP A 339 -16.93 -17.21 -18.62
N LYS A 340 -16.94 -15.88 -18.77
CA LYS A 340 -15.81 -15.01 -18.40
C LYS A 340 -15.46 -15.01 -16.90
N PHE A 341 -16.38 -15.43 -16.04
CA PHE A 341 -16.19 -15.46 -14.59
C PHE A 341 -15.91 -16.86 -14.04
N MET A 342 -16.06 -17.90 -14.86
CA MET A 342 -15.79 -19.28 -14.46
C MET A 342 -14.31 -19.52 -14.15
N PHE A 343 -13.40 -18.87 -14.88
CA PHE A 343 -11.97 -19.01 -14.62
C PHE A 343 -11.56 -18.42 -13.25
N PRO A 344 -11.88 -17.15 -12.92
CA PRO A 344 -11.65 -16.61 -11.58
C PRO A 344 -12.32 -17.43 -10.48
N ALA A 345 -13.55 -17.89 -10.69
CA ALA A 345 -14.27 -18.72 -9.70
C ALA A 345 -13.50 -20.00 -9.36
N ARG A 346 -13.04 -20.72 -10.39
CA ARG A 346 -12.28 -21.96 -10.21
C ARG A 346 -10.91 -21.71 -9.58
N SER A 347 -10.26 -20.59 -9.88
CA SER A 347 -9.01 -20.19 -9.23
C SER A 347 -9.24 -20.06 -7.72
N ILE A 348 -10.26 -19.30 -7.32
CA ILE A 348 -10.61 -19.11 -5.89
C ILE A 348 -10.93 -20.45 -5.22
N ILE A 349 -11.72 -21.32 -5.86
CA ILE A 349 -12.05 -22.65 -5.31
C ILE A 349 -10.78 -23.52 -5.14
N ALA A 350 -9.85 -23.45 -6.10
CA ALA A 350 -8.59 -24.18 -6.00
C ALA A 350 -7.74 -23.67 -4.82
N ASP A 351 -7.70 -22.36 -4.60
CA ASP A 351 -6.99 -21.76 -3.48
C ASP A 351 -7.69 -22.09 -2.16
N LEU A 352 -9.01 -21.97 -2.07
CA LEU A 352 -9.79 -22.40 -0.91
C LEU A 352 -9.52 -23.87 -0.56
N ARG A 353 -9.40 -24.75 -1.56
CA ARG A 353 -9.00 -26.16 -1.36
C ARG A 353 -7.57 -26.31 -0.86
N ARG A 354 -6.63 -25.46 -1.30
CA ARG A 354 -5.23 -25.48 -0.83
C ARG A 354 -5.14 -25.04 0.63
N TYR A 355 -5.93 -24.02 1.03
CA TYR A 355 -5.90 -23.45 2.38
C TYR A 355 -6.93 -24.07 3.34
N SER A 356 -7.64 -25.08 2.86
CA SER A 356 -8.73 -25.78 3.53
C SER A 356 -8.29 -26.59 4.77
N PHE A 357 -6.99 -26.70 5.02
CA PHE A 357 -6.43 -27.39 6.18
C PHE A 357 -5.90 -26.44 7.27
N TYR A 358 -5.95 -25.13 7.05
CA TYR A 358 -5.49 -24.14 8.03
C TYR A 358 -6.65 -23.71 8.94
N PRO A 359 -6.52 -23.82 10.27
CA PRO A 359 -7.62 -23.55 11.21
C PRO A 359 -8.28 -22.17 11.06
N ARG A 360 -7.51 -21.11 10.78
CA ARG A 360 -8.07 -19.75 10.60
C ARG A 360 -8.87 -19.61 9.30
N ALA A 361 -8.37 -20.17 8.20
CA ALA A 361 -9.10 -20.19 6.93
C ALA A 361 -10.39 -21.02 7.07
N MET A 362 -10.34 -22.11 7.85
CA MET A 362 -11.49 -22.93 8.19
C MET A 362 -12.54 -22.18 8.99
N GLU A 363 -12.11 -21.54 10.07
CA GLU A 363 -13.00 -20.77 10.93
C GLU A 363 -13.72 -19.67 10.14
N ALA A 364 -13.00 -18.96 9.25
CA ALA A 364 -13.62 -17.97 8.38
C ALA A 364 -14.62 -18.59 7.41
N PHE A 365 -14.34 -19.78 6.87
CA PHE A 365 -15.23 -20.47 5.96
C PHE A 365 -16.49 -20.99 6.65
N GLU A 366 -16.37 -21.55 7.86
CA GLU A 366 -17.49 -21.98 8.70
C GLU A 366 -18.37 -20.79 9.08
N ARG A 367 -17.78 -19.70 9.58
CA ARG A 367 -18.54 -18.48 9.89
C ARG A 367 -19.23 -17.90 8.66
N GLY A 368 -18.55 -17.83 7.52
CA GLY A 368 -19.16 -17.35 6.28
C GLY A 368 -20.36 -18.18 5.82
N LEU A 369 -20.36 -19.50 6.06
CA LEU A 369 -21.53 -20.36 5.80
C LEU A 369 -22.67 -20.12 6.80
N ASP A 370 -22.32 -19.91 8.07
CA ASP A 370 -23.28 -19.61 9.13
C ASP A 370 -23.92 -18.23 8.95
N ASP A 371 -23.22 -17.30 8.31
CA ASP A 371 -23.70 -15.95 8.00
C ASP A 371 -24.47 -15.88 6.66
N LEU A 372 -24.43 -16.93 5.84
CA LEU A 372 -25.22 -16.96 4.60
C LEU A 372 -26.72 -16.75 4.89
N PRO A 373 -27.42 -15.90 4.09
CA PRO A 373 -28.86 -15.76 4.15
C PRO A 373 -29.56 -17.12 4.06
N VAL A 374 -30.63 -17.32 4.85
CA VAL A 374 -31.37 -18.60 4.90
C VAL A 374 -31.75 -19.14 3.50
N PRO A 375 -32.23 -18.33 2.54
CA PRO A 375 -32.48 -18.80 1.17
C PRO A 375 -31.21 -19.32 0.48
N MET A 376 -30.09 -18.61 0.62
CA MET A 376 -28.81 -18.99 0.04
C MET A 376 -28.23 -20.24 0.69
N ARG A 377 -28.39 -20.43 2.00
CA ARG A 377 -27.98 -21.67 2.69
C ARG A 377 -28.76 -22.89 2.17
N LYS A 378 -30.07 -22.75 1.97
CA LYS A 378 -30.90 -23.80 1.36
C LYS A 378 -30.51 -24.08 -0.08
N LEU A 379 -30.22 -23.04 -0.85
CA LEU A 379 -29.69 -23.18 -2.22
C LEU A 379 -28.34 -23.89 -2.19
N PHE A 380 -27.42 -23.49 -1.31
CA PHE A 380 -26.11 -24.10 -1.18
C PHE A 380 -26.21 -25.60 -0.88
N GLY A 381 -27.09 -26.01 0.05
CA GLY A 381 -27.32 -27.43 0.36
C GLY A 381 -27.88 -28.24 -0.82
N ASN A 382 -28.71 -27.63 -1.67
CA ASN A 382 -29.40 -28.30 -2.79
C ASN A 382 -28.82 -27.96 -4.17
N SER A 383 -27.75 -27.15 -4.24
CA SER A 383 -27.32 -26.53 -5.49
C SER A 383 -26.79 -27.58 -6.46
N LYS A 384 -27.33 -27.57 -7.68
CA LYS A 384 -26.80 -28.30 -8.83
C LYS A 384 -25.76 -27.48 -9.61
N CYS A 385 -25.45 -26.25 -9.17
CA CYS A 385 -24.39 -25.45 -9.77
C CYS A 385 -23.05 -26.16 -9.56
N PRO A 386 -22.22 -26.35 -10.62
CA PRO A 386 -20.90 -26.96 -10.50
C PRO A 386 -20.03 -26.33 -9.41
N LEU A 387 -20.02 -24.99 -9.31
CA LEU A 387 -19.25 -24.28 -8.29
C LEU A 387 -19.77 -24.57 -6.87
N GLY A 388 -21.09 -24.64 -6.69
CA GLY A 388 -21.69 -25.02 -5.41
C GLY A 388 -21.36 -26.46 -5.01
N ILE A 389 -21.33 -27.39 -5.98
CA ILE A 389 -20.90 -28.78 -5.75
C ILE A 389 -19.42 -28.82 -5.33
N GLU A 390 -18.55 -28.10 -6.02
CA GLU A 390 -17.11 -28.05 -5.69
C GLU A 390 -16.86 -27.45 -4.30
N CYS A 391 -17.55 -26.35 -3.95
CA CYS A 391 -17.46 -25.75 -2.61
C CYS A 391 -17.95 -26.72 -1.51
N ARG A 392 -19.06 -27.42 -1.74
CA ARG A 392 -19.51 -28.50 -0.83
C ARG A 392 -18.50 -29.64 -0.76
N GLY A 393 -17.82 -29.95 -1.85
CA GLY A 393 -16.76 -30.96 -1.88
C GLY A 393 -15.60 -30.61 -0.95
N ILE A 394 -15.22 -29.33 -0.88
CA ILE A 394 -14.21 -28.83 0.08
C ILE A 394 -14.67 -29.08 1.52
N LEU A 395 -15.91 -28.68 1.85
CA LEU A 395 -16.51 -28.90 3.17
C LEU A 395 -16.65 -30.38 3.54
N ALA A 396 -17.10 -31.20 2.59
CA ALA A 396 -17.31 -32.62 2.80
C ALA A 396 -15.98 -33.34 3.01
N ALA A 397 -14.96 -33.03 2.21
CA ALA A 397 -13.60 -33.56 2.38
C ALA A 397 -13.03 -33.17 3.75
N GLN A 398 -13.29 -31.94 4.22
CA GLN A 398 -12.85 -31.49 5.54
C GLN A 398 -13.62 -32.13 6.68
N THR A 399 -14.95 -32.14 6.59
CA THR A 399 -15.81 -32.80 7.59
C THR A 399 -15.44 -34.28 7.67
N PHE A 400 -15.14 -34.91 6.55
CA PHE A 400 -14.60 -36.26 6.50
C PHE A 400 -13.21 -36.31 7.13
N HIS A 401 -12.24 -35.46 6.80
CA HIS A 401 -10.93 -35.49 7.47
C HIS A 401 -11.00 -35.26 8.98
N LEU A 402 -11.87 -34.36 9.44
CA LEU A 402 -12.13 -34.11 10.86
C LEU A 402 -12.87 -35.29 11.51
N ARG A 403 -13.90 -35.86 10.87
CA ARG A 403 -14.72 -36.95 11.43
C ARG A 403 -14.15 -38.34 11.23
N SER A 404 -13.50 -38.66 10.13
CA SER A 404 -12.78 -39.92 9.89
C SER A 404 -11.52 -40.03 10.75
N GLY A 405 -11.00 -38.90 11.24
CA GLY A 405 -10.06 -38.89 12.36
C GLY A 405 -10.71 -39.24 13.71
N ILE A 406 -12.05 -39.24 13.80
CA ILE A 406 -12.84 -39.39 15.04
C ILE A 406 -13.68 -40.69 15.06
N GLU A 407 -14.18 -41.20 13.93
CA GLU A 407 -15.27 -42.21 13.91
C GLU A 407 -14.85 -43.63 13.47
N ASP A 408 -13.90 -43.81 12.55
CA ASP A 408 -13.54 -45.17 12.06
C ASP A 408 -12.48 -45.89 12.91
N HIS A 409 -12.01 -45.23 13.96
CA HIS A 409 -11.35 -45.88 15.07
C HIS A 409 -11.82 -45.23 16.38
N PRO A 410 -12.09 -45.98 17.47
CA PRO A 410 -12.15 -45.42 18.81
C PRO A 410 -10.74 -44.91 19.20
N VAL A 411 -10.35 -43.79 18.62
CA VAL A 411 -9.06 -43.12 18.80
C VAL A 411 -9.35 -41.86 19.59
N GLU A 412 -9.21 -41.98 20.90
CA GLU A 412 -8.27 -41.18 21.69
C GLU A 412 -7.79 -39.93 20.90
N LYS A 413 -8.40 -38.75 21.15
CA LYS A 413 -8.15 -37.38 20.62
C LYS A 413 -7.20 -37.23 19.41
N PRO A 414 -7.60 -36.54 18.31
CA PRO A 414 -6.75 -36.30 17.14
C PRO A 414 -5.38 -35.74 17.57
N VAL A 415 -4.34 -36.41 17.10
CA VAL A 415 -2.97 -36.17 17.53
C VAL A 415 -2.31 -35.26 16.49
N LEU A 416 -2.21 -33.97 16.80
CA LEU A 416 -1.45 -33.02 15.99
C LEU A 416 0.05 -33.34 16.09
N CYS A 417 0.67 -33.67 14.96
CA CYS A 417 2.10 -33.98 14.88
C CYS A 417 2.67 -33.65 13.49
N ASP A 418 3.61 -32.71 13.43
CA ASP A 418 4.25 -32.24 12.19
C ASP A 418 5.41 -33.12 11.70
N ASN A 419 5.75 -34.18 12.46
CA ASN A 419 6.68 -35.18 11.96
C ASN A 419 6.02 -35.97 10.82
N SER A 420 6.46 -35.76 9.58
CA SER A 420 5.90 -36.44 8.40
C SER A 420 6.05 -37.97 8.41
N ASN A 421 6.95 -38.51 9.22
CA ASN A 421 7.13 -39.96 9.40
C ASN A 421 6.23 -40.53 10.52
N HIS A 422 5.39 -39.70 11.16
CA HIS A 422 4.51 -40.16 12.23
C HIS A 422 3.64 -41.36 11.79
N LEU A 423 3.20 -41.39 10.53
CA LEU A 423 2.39 -42.47 9.96
C LEU A 423 3.18 -43.72 9.57
N SER A 424 4.48 -43.61 9.27
CA SER A 424 5.29 -44.76 8.84
C SER A 424 5.75 -45.61 10.03
N THR A 425 5.96 -44.99 11.20
CA THR A 425 6.21 -45.71 12.44
C THR A 425 4.89 -46.12 13.10
N ARG A 426 4.34 -47.28 12.72
CA ARG A 426 3.17 -47.94 13.40
C ARG A 426 3.43 -48.35 14.86
N VAL A 427 4.39 -47.73 15.54
CA VAL A 427 4.72 -48.05 16.91
C VAL A 427 3.73 -47.30 17.80
N SER A 428 2.93 -48.06 18.54
CA SER A 428 2.12 -47.60 19.68
C SER A 428 3.01 -46.86 20.68
N ARG A 429 3.25 -45.56 20.44
CA ARG A 429 3.98 -44.69 21.36
C ARG A 429 2.97 -44.17 22.36
N LYS A 430 3.21 -44.42 23.67
CA LYS A 430 2.41 -43.84 24.76
C LYS A 430 2.27 -42.33 24.54
N ARG A 431 1.02 -41.89 24.44
CA ARG A 431 0.68 -40.50 24.11
C ARG A 431 1.03 -39.60 25.28
N GLY A 432 1.82 -38.56 25.01
CA GLY A 432 2.08 -37.47 25.94
C GLY A 432 1.27 -36.23 25.59
N PRO A 433 1.28 -35.18 26.43
CA PRO A 433 0.77 -33.88 26.04
C PRO A 433 1.49 -33.37 24.78
N ILE A 434 0.73 -32.69 23.89
CA ILE A 434 1.27 -32.07 22.68
C ILE A 434 2.39 -31.11 23.07
N LYS A 435 3.50 -31.16 22.34
CA LYS A 435 4.67 -30.31 22.57
C LYS A 435 4.94 -29.48 21.34
N SER A 436 4.97 -28.17 21.49
CA SER A 436 5.53 -27.29 20.46
C SER A 436 7.05 -27.22 20.58
N CYS A 437 7.73 -26.94 19.47
CA CYS A 437 9.15 -26.59 19.52
C CYS A 437 9.32 -25.29 20.33
N SER A 438 10.16 -25.30 21.37
CA SER A 438 10.33 -24.13 22.24
C SER A 438 11.00 -22.93 21.56
N ARG A 439 11.67 -23.16 20.42
CA ARG A 439 12.36 -22.13 19.64
C ARG A 439 11.45 -21.44 18.64
N CYS A 440 10.95 -22.17 17.64
CA CYS A 440 10.13 -21.57 16.60
C CYS A 440 8.65 -21.50 16.97
N ARG A 441 8.16 -22.36 17.87
CA ARG A 441 6.74 -22.51 18.25
C ARG A 441 5.77 -22.82 17.10
N THR A 442 6.25 -22.96 15.87
CA THR A 442 5.43 -23.19 14.67
C THR A 442 5.10 -24.66 14.43
N VAL A 443 5.92 -25.58 14.94
CA VAL A 443 5.70 -27.03 14.79
C VAL A 443 5.28 -27.67 16.12
N VAL A 444 4.39 -28.65 16.04
CA VAL A 444 3.82 -29.41 17.15
C VAL A 444 4.10 -30.90 16.99
N TYR A 445 4.37 -31.57 18.11
CA TYR A 445 4.68 -32.98 18.15
C TYR A 445 3.86 -33.69 19.21
N CYS A 446 3.43 -34.91 18.88
CA CYS A 446 2.70 -35.77 19.81
C CYS A 446 3.57 -36.40 20.90
N SER A 447 4.89 -36.36 20.73
CA SER A 447 5.85 -36.97 21.64
C SER A 447 7.26 -36.42 21.44
N VAL A 448 8.10 -36.57 22.46
CA VAL A 448 9.54 -36.24 22.37
C VAL A 448 10.24 -37.08 21.31
N ALA A 449 9.78 -38.31 21.07
CA ALA A 449 10.33 -39.17 20.03
C ALA A 449 10.08 -38.60 18.63
N CYS A 450 8.85 -38.15 18.35
CA CYS A 450 8.53 -37.52 17.06
C CYS A 450 9.27 -36.18 16.89
N HIS A 451 9.42 -35.40 17.96
CA HIS A 451 10.24 -34.19 17.94
C HIS A 451 11.70 -34.50 17.60
N LYS A 452 12.35 -35.45 18.30
CA LYS A 452 13.76 -35.80 18.06
C LYS A 452 13.99 -36.34 16.65
N GLU A 453 13.06 -37.17 16.16
CA GLU A 453 13.13 -37.77 14.83
C GLU A 453 13.02 -36.71 13.72
N ASP A 454 12.06 -35.78 13.84
CA ASP A 454 11.95 -34.68 12.87
C ASP A 454 13.09 -33.66 13.03
N TRP A 455 13.55 -33.41 14.26
CA TRP A 455 14.70 -32.56 14.57
C TRP A 455 15.94 -33.00 13.82
N GLY A 456 16.35 -34.26 13.98
CA GLY A 456 17.57 -34.78 13.35
C GLY A 456 17.48 -34.90 11.82
N ARG A 457 16.26 -34.92 11.26
CA ARG A 457 16.06 -35.09 9.81
C ARG A 457 15.93 -33.77 9.07
N ARG A 458 15.14 -32.85 9.61
CA ARG A 458 14.65 -31.67 8.87
C ARG A 458 14.56 -30.44 9.76
N HIS A 459 13.84 -30.54 10.87
CA HIS A 459 13.44 -29.36 11.64
C HIS A 459 14.64 -28.60 12.21
N GLN A 460 15.77 -29.25 12.52
CA GLN A 460 16.98 -28.55 12.98
C GLN A 460 17.46 -27.47 11.99
N ASN A 461 17.34 -27.73 10.69
CA ASN A 461 17.80 -26.81 9.66
C ASN A 461 16.79 -25.68 9.40
N GLU A 462 15.49 -25.96 9.56
CA GLU A 462 14.39 -25.01 9.34
C GLU A 462 14.07 -24.17 10.60
N CYS A 463 14.42 -24.66 11.80
CA CYS A 463 13.95 -24.08 13.06
C CYS A 463 14.35 -22.62 13.27
N ASN A 464 15.55 -22.22 12.82
CA ASN A 464 16.00 -20.84 12.95
C ASN A 464 15.23 -19.90 12.02
N GLU A 465 14.96 -20.32 10.79
CA GLU A 465 14.12 -19.56 9.86
C GLU A 465 12.73 -19.45 10.46
N MET A 466 12.06 -20.57 10.75
CA MET A 466 10.73 -20.58 11.37
C MET A 466 10.63 -19.77 12.67
N ARG A 467 11.72 -19.68 13.46
CA ARG A 467 11.77 -18.86 14.67
C ARG A 467 11.85 -17.37 14.36
N ASN A 468 12.71 -16.97 13.43
CA ASN A 468 12.81 -15.57 13.03
C ASN A 468 11.47 -15.07 12.49
N GLU A 469 10.75 -15.95 11.78
CA GLU A 469 9.39 -15.72 11.31
C GLU A 469 8.42 -15.55 12.47
N TYR A 470 8.39 -16.50 13.40
CA TYR A 470 7.55 -16.42 14.59
C TYR A 470 7.79 -15.13 15.40
N ILE A 471 9.04 -14.69 15.57
CA ILE A 471 9.37 -13.45 16.29
C ILE A 471 8.79 -12.23 15.57
N VAL A 472 8.86 -12.19 14.24
CA VAL A 472 8.24 -11.11 13.44
C VAL A 472 6.72 -11.13 13.60
N PHE A 473 6.11 -12.31 13.67
CA PHE A 473 4.66 -12.46 13.86
C PHE A 473 4.17 -12.06 15.26
N ASP A 474 4.82 -12.55 16.31
CA ASP A 474 4.45 -12.27 17.71
C ASP A 474 4.60 -10.77 18.01
N ASN A 475 5.61 -10.11 17.43
CA ASN A 475 5.78 -8.67 17.56
C ASN A 475 4.74 -7.86 16.77
N SER A 476 4.26 -8.34 15.62
CA SER A 476 3.26 -7.61 14.81
C SER A 476 1.84 -7.62 15.38
N ASP A 477 1.49 -8.62 16.20
CA ASP A 477 0.21 -8.63 16.93
C ASP A 477 0.34 -7.94 18.32
N LEU A 478 1.56 -7.60 18.75
CA LEU A 478 1.84 -6.80 19.94
C LEU A 478 1.98 -5.30 19.66
N ASP A 479 1.88 -4.85 18.40
CA ASP A 479 1.93 -3.42 18.04
C ASP A 479 0.69 -2.61 18.51
N ASP A 480 -0.35 -3.27 19.07
CA ASP A 480 -1.45 -2.62 19.81
C ASP A 480 -1.12 -2.42 21.31
N VAL A 481 -0.03 -3.02 21.80
CA VAL A 481 0.58 -2.65 23.08
C VAL A 481 1.64 -1.61 22.74
N ASP A 482 1.23 -0.34 22.81
CA ASP A 482 2.03 0.88 22.95
C ASP A 482 3.51 0.65 22.68
N GLN A 483 4.04 1.14 21.55
CA GLN A 483 5.46 1.16 21.21
C GLN A 483 6.25 1.78 22.35
N GLY A 484 6.51 0.97 23.37
CA GLY A 484 7.35 1.26 24.49
C GLY A 484 8.73 1.32 23.88
N ASN A 485 9.16 2.53 23.57
CA ASN A 485 10.56 2.89 23.69
C ASN A 485 11.02 2.20 24.97
N PHE A 486 11.78 1.11 24.84
CA PHE A 486 12.39 0.45 25.98
C PHE A 486 13.47 1.42 26.47
N GLU A 487 13.04 2.42 27.23
CA GLU A 487 13.87 3.16 28.16
C GLU A 487 14.38 2.11 29.15
N LEU A 488 15.48 1.48 28.81
CA LEU A 488 16.20 0.65 29.76
C LEU A 488 16.97 1.62 30.66
N PRO A 489 16.73 1.61 31.99
CA PRO A 489 17.58 2.33 32.92
C PRO A 489 19.05 2.01 32.63
N ALA A 490 19.93 3.00 32.78
CA ALA A 490 21.34 2.87 32.41
C ALA A 490 22.01 1.66 33.09
N GLU A 491 21.57 1.29 34.29
CA GLU A 491 22.00 0.11 35.03
C GLU A 491 21.58 -1.20 34.34
N THR A 492 20.34 -1.25 33.84
CA THR A 492 19.81 -2.40 33.11
C THR A 492 20.53 -2.56 31.77
N TYR A 493 20.78 -1.45 31.08
CA TYR A 493 21.55 -1.43 29.85
C TYR A 493 23.00 -1.92 30.08
N GLU A 494 23.68 -1.41 31.10
CA GLU A 494 25.05 -1.81 31.44
C GLU A 494 25.17 -3.31 31.71
N LYS A 495 24.20 -3.87 32.44
CA LYS A 495 24.19 -5.29 32.81
C LYS A 495 24.00 -6.21 31.60
N ASN A 496 23.21 -5.79 30.61
CA ASN A 496 22.75 -6.66 29.53
C ASN A 496 23.43 -6.40 28.17
N ARG A 497 24.21 -5.31 28.03
CA ARG A 497 24.81 -4.95 26.74
C ARG A 497 25.92 -5.92 26.32
N SER A 498 25.95 -6.23 25.03
CA SER A 498 27.12 -6.90 24.42
C SER A 498 28.28 -5.92 24.28
N ARG A 499 29.50 -6.37 24.58
CA ARG A 499 30.72 -5.55 24.45
C ARG A 499 31.39 -5.77 23.10
N SER A 500 31.88 -4.68 22.51
CA SER A 500 32.80 -4.71 21.38
C SER A 500 34.18 -5.23 21.79
N GLN A 501 34.92 -5.80 20.85
CA GLN A 501 36.33 -6.14 21.04
C GLN A 501 37.24 -4.90 21.09
N CYS A 502 36.76 -3.73 20.62
CA CYS A 502 37.52 -2.49 20.67
C CYS A 502 37.35 -1.77 22.02
N SER A 503 38.38 -1.84 22.87
CA SER A 503 38.36 -1.24 24.21
C SER A 503 38.19 0.28 24.21
N ALA A 504 38.65 0.98 23.17
CA ALA A 504 38.47 2.43 23.03
C ALA A 504 36.99 2.80 22.79
N LEU A 505 36.26 2.00 22.00
CA LEU A 505 34.83 2.22 21.79
C LEU A 505 34.03 1.87 23.04
N GLU A 506 34.37 0.79 23.74
CA GLU A 506 33.69 0.42 24.99
C GLU A 506 33.88 1.47 26.08
N ARG A 507 35.05 2.10 26.17
CA ARG A 507 35.28 3.21 27.11
C ARG A 507 34.33 4.38 26.84
N ARG A 508 34.11 4.74 25.58
CA ARG A 508 33.15 5.79 25.21
C ARG A 508 31.72 5.40 25.56
N VAL A 509 31.34 4.14 25.36
CA VAL A 509 30.02 3.65 25.78
C VAL A 509 29.89 3.64 27.31
N ASP A 510 30.95 3.30 28.06
CA ASP A 510 30.96 3.40 29.52
C ASP A 510 30.76 4.85 30.00
N GLU A 511 31.39 5.83 29.33
CA GLU A 511 31.18 7.26 29.62
C GLU A 511 29.73 7.70 29.33
N MET A 512 29.13 7.22 28.23
CA MET A 512 27.71 7.45 27.91
C MET A 512 26.79 6.84 28.97
N VAL A 513 27.06 5.59 29.38
CA VAL A 513 26.28 4.90 30.42
C VAL A 513 26.39 5.62 31.76
N ASN A 514 27.60 5.99 32.17
CA ASN A 514 27.79 6.66 33.46
C ASN A 514 27.18 8.06 33.50
N SER A 515 27.15 8.78 32.38
CA SER A 515 26.43 10.07 32.31
C SER A 515 24.91 9.92 32.36
N CYS A 516 24.35 8.76 31.99
CA CYS A 516 22.92 8.45 32.14
C CYS A 516 22.54 7.87 33.52
N LYS A 517 23.50 7.49 34.36
CA LYS A 517 23.25 7.00 35.74
C LYS A 517 23.07 8.12 36.77
N GLY A 518 23.31 9.37 36.40
CA GLY A 518 23.11 10.51 37.30
C GLY A 518 21.63 10.72 37.63
N GLU A 519 21.33 11.42 38.74
CA GLU A 519 19.96 11.79 39.13
C GLU A 519 19.25 12.71 38.11
N ASP A 520 19.95 13.15 37.06
CA ASP A 520 19.38 13.94 35.99
C ASP A 520 18.57 13.04 35.03
N SER A 521 17.27 12.93 35.27
CA SER A 521 16.30 12.13 34.51
C SER A 521 16.10 12.57 33.05
N ARG A 522 16.89 13.53 32.58
CA ARG A 522 16.83 14.06 31.22
C ARG A 522 17.59 13.21 30.20
N MET A 523 18.47 12.31 30.63
CA MET A 523 19.34 11.55 29.73
C MET A 523 18.89 10.09 29.61
N THR A 524 18.74 9.59 28.39
CA THR A 524 18.45 8.17 28.12
C THR A 524 19.38 7.59 27.05
N LEU A 525 19.45 6.26 26.98
CA LEU A 525 20.23 5.52 26.00
C LEU A 525 19.33 4.70 25.10
N VAL A 526 19.60 4.79 23.80
CA VAL A 526 19.00 3.93 22.77
C VAL A 526 20.13 3.23 22.05
N GLU A 527 20.05 1.91 21.92
CA GLU A 527 20.98 1.14 21.10
C GLU A 527 20.24 0.42 19.98
N ILE A 528 20.71 0.63 18.75
CA ILE A 528 20.14 0.06 17.54
C ILE A 528 21.14 -0.93 16.96
N GLY A 529 20.74 -2.19 16.79
CA GLY A 529 21.55 -3.22 16.16
C GLY A 529 21.16 -3.46 14.70
N ILE A 530 22.13 -3.39 13.80
CA ILE A 530 21.99 -3.78 12.39
C ILE A 530 22.81 -5.06 12.18
N ALA A 531 22.13 -6.18 11.91
CA ALA A 531 22.80 -7.45 11.66
C ALA A 531 23.74 -7.35 10.45
N ASN A 532 24.98 -7.80 10.62
CA ASN A 532 26.03 -7.81 9.60
C ASN A 532 26.75 -9.17 9.59
N GLY A 533 26.04 -10.22 9.14
CA GLY A 533 26.50 -11.61 9.13
C GLY A 533 25.94 -12.46 10.27
N MET A 534 26.32 -13.74 10.30
CA MET A 534 25.71 -14.72 11.23
C MET A 534 25.98 -14.44 12.72
N ASN A 535 27.08 -13.78 13.07
CA ASN A 535 27.52 -13.57 14.46
C ASN A 535 28.06 -12.15 14.72
N THR A 536 27.75 -11.20 13.83
CA THR A 536 28.25 -9.83 13.91
C THR A 536 27.09 -8.86 13.75
N VAL A 537 27.00 -7.90 14.66
CA VAL A 537 26.02 -6.82 14.61
C VAL A 537 26.78 -5.51 14.65
N VAL A 538 26.45 -4.61 13.73
CA VAL A 538 26.85 -3.20 13.82
C VAL A 538 25.86 -2.54 14.76
N SER A 539 26.31 -2.21 15.96
CA SER A 539 25.52 -1.55 16.99
C SER A 539 25.80 -0.04 16.96
N LEU A 540 24.75 0.77 17.03
CA LEU A 540 24.80 2.21 17.20
C LEU A 540 24.17 2.56 18.55
N VAL A 541 25.00 2.97 19.51
CA VAL A 541 24.55 3.50 20.80
C VAL A 541 24.37 5.01 20.66
N VAL A 542 23.23 5.53 21.05
CA VAL A 542 22.89 6.96 21.03
C VAL A 542 22.46 7.40 22.41
N GLN A 543 23.09 8.45 22.92
CA GLN A 543 22.63 9.15 24.12
C GLN A 543 21.69 10.27 23.70
N LEU A 544 20.51 10.28 24.30
CA LEU A 544 19.45 11.25 24.03
C LEU A 544 19.22 12.12 25.27
N GLU A 545 19.00 13.41 25.04
CA GLU A 545 18.61 14.38 26.06
C GLU A 545 17.17 14.84 25.82
N LYS A 546 16.36 14.86 26.87
CA LYS A 546 14.98 15.32 26.83
C LYS A 546 14.92 16.83 26.67
N ILE A 547 14.15 17.31 25.69
CA ILE A 547 13.97 18.75 25.45
C ILE A 547 12.76 19.23 26.27
N GLU A 548 13.00 19.96 27.37
CA GLU A 548 11.93 20.41 28.28
C GLU A 548 11.05 21.55 27.73
N ASN A 549 11.47 22.23 26.67
CA ASN A 549 10.78 23.42 26.16
C ASN A 549 10.70 23.37 24.64
N GLY A 550 9.53 23.14 24.05
CA GLY A 550 9.41 23.42 22.62
C GLY A 550 8.13 23.12 21.90
N VAL A 551 7.24 22.27 22.42
CA VAL A 551 6.07 21.89 21.63
C VAL A 551 4.85 21.82 22.53
N GLY A 552 3.76 22.44 22.09
CA GLY A 552 2.57 22.70 22.88
C GLY A 552 1.93 21.44 23.48
N PRO A 553 0.90 21.62 24.34
CA PRO A 553 0.18 20.50 24.93
C PRO A 553 -0.32 19.54 23.84
N GLY A 554 0.18 18.29 23.86
CA GLY A 554 -0.24 17.23 22.93
C GLY A 554 0.87 16.61 22.07
N VAL A 555 2.08 17.17 22.06
CA VAL A 555 3.22 16.54 21.34
C VAL A 555 4.00 15.66 22.31
N GLY A 556 4.24 14.40 21.93
CA GLY A 556 5.01 13.43 22.72
C GLY A 556 6.41 13.93 23.11
N GLN A 557 7.05 13.24 24.07
CA GLN A 557 8.37 13.63 24.57
C GLN A 557 9.38 13.78 23.41
N CYS A 558 9.99 14.96 23.29
CA CYS A 558 11.01 15.23 22.28
C CYS A 558 12.40 14.96 22.84
N TRP A 559 13.23 14.29 22.04
CA TRP A 559 14.58 13.88 22.40
C TRP A 559 15.59 14.44 21.39
N ARG A 560 16.72 14.95 21.88
CA ARG A 560 17.84 15.40 21.05
C ARG A 560 19.02 14.43 21.21
N PRO A 561 19.65 13.96 20.11
CA PRO A 561 20.89 13.20 20.22
C PRO A 561 22.03 14.10 20.72
N VAL A 562 22.68 13.67 21.80
CA VAL A 562 23.85 14.36 22.38
C VAL A 562 25.14 13.77 21.82
N GLN A 563 25.24 12.45 21.80
CA GLN A 563 26.38 11.74 21.27
C GLN A 563 26.00 10.34 20.80
N SER A 564 26.81 9.78 19.90
CA SER A 564 26.66 8.42 19.41
C SER A 564 27.98 7.70 19.23
N VAL A 565 27.93 6.36 19.34
CA VAL A 565 29.07 5.47 19.14
C VAL A 565 28.61 4.27 18.31
N SER A 566 29.21 4.12 17.13
CA SER A 566 29.08 2.91 16.32
C SER A 566 30.14 1.89 16.71
N ARG A 567 29.74 0.64 16.94
CA ARG A 567 30.64 -0.46 17.30
C ARG A 567 30.23 -1.77 16.64
N ILE A 568 31.20 -2.65 16.45
CA ILE A 568 30.93 -4.03 16.04
C ILE A 568 30.89 -4.88 17.30
N ILE A 569 29.79 -5.59 17.50
CA ILE A 569 29.61 -6.55 18.58
C ILE A 569 29.45 -7.96 18.00
N HIS A 570 29.99 -8.94 18.70
CA HIS A 570 29.80 -10.34 18.37
C HIS A 570 28.68 -10.91 19.22
N THR A 571 27.64 -11.44 18.57
CA THR A 571 26.51 -12.06 19.25
C THR A 571 26.55 -13.56 18.96
N LYS A 572 26.17 -14.38 19.95
CA LYS A 572 26.29 -15.85 19.84
C LYS A 572 25.42 -16.45 18.72
N ASN A 573 24.41 -15.71 18.22
CA ASN A 573 23.46 -16.17 17.21
C ASN A 573 23.08 -15.08 16.17
N GLY A 574 23.83 -13.98 16.07
CA GLY A 574 23.48 -12.86 15.17
C GLY A 574 22.30 -11.99 15.63
N LEU A 575 21.69 -12.30 16.79
CA LEU A 575 20.51 -11.60 17.33
C LEU A 575 20.90 -10.40 18.21
N TYR A 576 20.09 -9.34 18.13
CA TYR A 576 20.19 -8.13 18.96
C TYR A 576 18.78 -7.63 19.37
N PRO A 577 18.54 -7.25 20.64
CA PRO A 577 19.43 -7.43 21.80
C PRO A 577 19.67 -8.93 22.10
N PRO A 578 20.81 -9.29 22.72
CA PRO A 578 21.08 -10.68 23.08
C PRO A 578 20.01 -11.18 24.06
N SER A 579 19.23 -12.19 23.66
CA SER A 579 18.35 -12.90 24.60
C SER A 579 19.22 -13.74 25.54
N ASP A 580 18.96 -13.67 26.84
CA ASP A 580 19.54 -14.59 27.85
C ASP A 580 19.38 -16.08 27.46
#